data_AF-A0A915TYD0-F1
#
_entry.id   AF-A0A915TYD0-F1
#
_cell.length_a   1.000
_cell.length_b   1.000
_cell.length_c   1.000
_cell.angle_alpha   90.00
_cell.angle_beta   90.00
_cell.angle_gamma   90.00
#
_symmetry.space_group_name_H-M   'P 1'
#
loop_
_entity.id
_entity.type
_entity.pdbx_description
1 polymer ?
#
loop_
_entity_poly.entity_id
_entity_poly.type
_entity_poly.pdbx_seq_one_letter_code
_entity_poly.pdbx_strand_id
1 'polypeptide(L)'
;MEHQTTIGHHELLLEATNQQACTDHVRSFFDKTFLVRYDRIHIPESSIVRATDPDFPARLNRNLAAHRETITRLTARLREEGGANPDQWPSLEQGYITKLLHTIVHLMDGFFGVDSLFYNLIEDSHQVSWQLRERIARQPERYWLVLVRQPFTFYQTDGFRHSPTIRCAETR
;
A
#
# COMPACT_ATOMS: atom_id res chain seq x y z
N MET A 1 27.80 -1.99 6.34
CA MET A 1 26.65 -1.93 5.41
C MET A 1 25.46 -2.54 6.11
N GLU A 2 24.52 -1.73 6.58
CA GLU A 2 23.26 -2.24 7.13
C GLU A 2 22.45 -2.91 6.01
N HIS A 3 22.10 -4.17 6.17
CA HIS A 3 21.09 -4.81 5.35
C HIS A 3 19.72 -4.34 5.82
N GLN A 4 19.18 -3.30 5.16
CA GLN A 4 17.80 -2.89 5.36
C GLN A 4 16.87 -3.90 4.69
N THR A 5 16.31 -4.81 5.47
CA THR A 5 15.18 -5.65 5.04
C THR A 5 13.96 -4.75 4.88
N THR A 6 13.25 -4.87 3.75
CA THR A 6 12.03 -4.10 3.48
C THR A 6 10.82 -4.90 3.95
N ILE A 7 9.91 -4.30 4.72
CA ILE A 7 8.67 -4.96 5.18
C ILE A 7 7.61 -4.96 4.07
N GLY A 8 7.50 -3.82 3.41
CA GLY A 8 6.49 -3.54 2.40
C GLY A 8 6.94 -2.42 1.48
N HIS A 9 6.31 -2.34 0.32
CA HIS A 9 6.53 -1.27 -0.62
C HIS A 9 5.21 -0.87 -1.28
N HIS A 10 5.15 0.39 -1.69
CA HIS A 10 4.06 0.94 -2.48
C HIS A 10 4.65 1.62 -3.71
N GLU A 11 4.02 1.42 -4.85
CA GLU A 11 4.27 2.22 -6.03
C GLU A 11 3.17 3.27 -6.18
N LEU A 12 3.56 4.54 -6.26
CA LEU A 12 2.63 5.66 -6.38
C LEU A 12 2.73 6.30 -7.77
N LEU A 13 1.59 6.42 -8.45
CA LEU A 13 1.43 7.25 -9.64
C LEU A 13 0.95 8.63 -9.22
N LEU A 14 1.65 9.67 -9.67
CA LEU A 14 1.29 11.05 -9.37
C LEU A 14 1.67 12.00 -10.49
N GLU A 15 1.07 13.18 -10.42
CA GLU A 15 1.40 14.31 -11.26
C GLU A 15 2.29 15.30 -10.48
N ALA A 16 3.40 15.72 -11.08
CA ALA A 16 4.34 16.66 -10.48
C ALA A 16 5.22 17.36 -11.52
N THR A 17 5.68 18.56 -11.20
CA THR A 17 6.53 19.38 -12.10
C THR A 17 7.98 18.94 -12.14
N ASN A 18 8.47 18.30 -11.06
CA ASN A 18 9.84 17.82 -10.94
C ASN A 18 9.94 16.71 -9.87
N GLN A 19 11.11 16.11 -9.77
CA GLN A 19 11.39 15.00 -8.85
C GLN A 19 11.28 15.38 -7.37
N GLN A 20 11.63 16.61 -7.00
CA GLN A 20 11.48 17.08 -5.63
C GLN A 20 10.00 17.18 -5.26
N ALA A 21 9.19 17.77 -6.13
CA ALA A 21 7.74 17.84 -5.97
C ALA A 21 7.09 16.44 -5.85
N CYS A 22 7.65 15.43 -6.53
CA CYS A 22 7.20 14.04 -6.35
C CYS A 22 7.41 13.57 -4.91
N THR A 23 8.62 13.79 -4.38
CA THR A 23 9.00 13.40 -3.02
C THR A 23 8.12 14.09 -1.98
N ASP A 24 7.87 15.40 -2.17
CA ASP A 24 7.06 16.20 -1.25
C ASP A 24 5.58 15.79 -1.28
N HIS A 25 5.02 15.50 -2.46
CA HIS A 25 3.67 14.94 -2.59
C HIS A 25 3.54 13.61 -1.87
N VAL A 26 4.47 12.69 -2.08
CA VAL A 26 4.43 11.36 -1.43
C VAL A 26 4.52 11.49 0.08
N ARG A 27 5.44 12.32 0.60
CA ARG A 27 5.55 12.57 2.05
C ARG A 27 4.26 13.17 2.60
N SER A 28 3.74 14.22 1.95
CA SER A 28 2.48 14.83 2.37
C SER A 28 1.31 13.85 2.33
N PHE A 29 1.30 12.89 1.40
CA PHE A 29 0.27 11.87 1.35
C PHE A 29 0.36 10.97 2.59
N PHE A 30 1.53 10.40 2.89
CA PHE A 30 1.70 9.55 4.07
C PHE A 30 1.49 10.30 5.40
N ASP A 31 1.86 11.58 5.50
CA ASP A 31 1.62 12.38 6.71
C ASP A 31 0.12 12.60 6.98
N LYS A 32 -0.70 12.66 5.93
CA LYS A 32 -2.14 12.91 6.01
C LYS A 32 -2.98 11.63 6.05
N THR A 33 -2.44 10.51 5.61
CA THR A 33 -3.15 9.22 5.57
C THR A 33 -3.11 8.54 6.94
N PHE A 34 -4.07 8.88 7.80
CA PHE A 34 -4.12 8.41 9.20
C PHE A 34 -4.20 6.88 9.35
N LEU A 35 -4.76 6.17 8.37
CA LEU A 35 -5.01 4.73 8.44
C LEU A 35 -3.75 3.90 8.13
N VAL A 36 -2.74 4.52 7.53
CA VAL A 36 -1.46 3.88 7.21
C VAL A 36 -0.35 4.77 7.74
N ARG A 37 0.11 4.47 8.96
CA ARG A 37 1.22 5.19 9.60
C ARG A 37 2.47 4.33 9.60
N TYR A 38 3.51 4.83 8.96
CA TYR A 38 4.83 4.24 9.00
C TYR A 38 5.75 5.10 9.85
N ASP A 39 6.55 4.46 10.70
CA ASP A 39 7.59 5.14 11.49
C ASP A 39 8.53 5.92 10.57
N ARG A 40 8.87 5.32 9.42
CA ARG A 40 9.66 5.93 8.35
C ARG A 40 9.22 5.39 6.99
N ILE A 41 9.30 6.25 5.99
CA ILE A 41 9.26 5.88 4.58
C ILE A 41 10.62 6.19 3.94
N HIS A 42 11.05 5.34 3.01
CA HIS A 42 12.25 5.55 2.22
C HIS A 42 11.89 5.60 0.73
N ILE A 43 12.31 6.66 0.06
CA ILE A 43 12.11 6.85 -1.38
C ILE A 43 13.49 6.88 -2.03
N PRO A 44 13.96 5.76 -2.62
CA PRO A 44 15.23 5.76 -3.34
C PRO A 44 15.17 6.71 -4.53
N GLU A 45 16.17 7.57 -4.71
CA GLU A 45 16.19 8.55 -5.79
C GLU A 45 16.07 7.90 -7.18
N SER A 46 16.76 6.78 -7.38
CA SER A 46 16.73 5.96 -8.60
C SER A 46 15.39 5.28 -8.87
N SER A 47 14.45 5.33 -7.93
CA SER A 47 13.14 4.70 -8.07
C SER A 47 12.05 5.64 -8.55
N ILE A 48 12.36 6.93 -8.71
CA ILE A 48 11.46 7.95 -9.24
C ILE A 48 11.61 7.99 -10.77
N VAL A 49 10.57 7.55 -11.47
CA VAL A 49 10.58 7.39 -12.93
C VAL A 49 9.50 8.26 -13.56
N ARG A 50 9.89 9.14 -14.48
CA ARG A 50 8.98 10.00 -15.25
C ARG A 50 8.34 9.22 -16.40
N ALA A 51 7.16 9.60 -16.85
CA ALA A 51 6.49 8.92 -17.97
C ALA A 51 7.15 9.10 -19.35
N THR A 52 8.13 10.00 -19.46
CA THR A 52 9.01 10.08 -20.64
C THR A 52 10.07 8.98 -20.67
N ASP A 53 10.30 8.29 -19.55
CA ASP A 53 11.24 7.19 -19.46
C ASP A 53 10.68 5.96 -20.21
N PRO A 54 11.47 5.29 -21.08
CA PRO A 54 11.05 4.10 -21.80
C PRO A 54 10.53 2.95 -20.91
N ASP A 55 11.00 2.85 -19.66
CA ASP A 55 10.60 1.78 -18.74
C ASP A 55 9.28 2.07 -18.03
N PHE A 56 8.80 3.32 -18.05
CA PHE A 56 7.59 3.72 -17.34
C PHE A 56 6.35 2.90 -17.72
N PRO A 57 6.01 2.69 -19.02
CA PRO A 57 4.82 1.95 -19.39
C PRO A 57 4.87 0.49 -18.92
N ALA A 58 6.05 -0.14 -19.03
CA ALA A 58 6.25 -1.51 -18.56
C ALA A 58 6.08 -1.60 -17.04
N ARG A 59 6.65 -0.65 -16.29
CA ARG A 59 6.55 -0.57 -14.83
C ARG A 59 5.10 -0.35 -14.38
N LEU A 60 4.39 0.61 -14.98
CA LEU A 60 2.97 0.86 -14.69
C LEU A 60 2.11 -0.39 -14.95
N ASN A 61 2.29 -1.02 -16.12
CA ASN A 61 1.49 -2.19 -16.47
C ASN A 61 1.78 -3.40 -15.57
N ARG A 62 3.02 -3.60 -15.12
CA ARG A 62 3.35 -4.62 -14.11
C ARG A 62 2.62 -4.38 -12.80
N ASN A 63 2.61 -3.15 -12.30
CA ASN A 63 1.93 -2.79 -11.06
C ASN A 63 0.41 -3.02 -11.14
N LEU A 64 -0.20 -2.65 -12.27
CA LEU A 64 -1.62 -2.89 -12.51
C LEU A 64 -1.95 -4.38 -12.67
N ALA A 65 -1.07 -5.15 -13.28
CA ALA A 65 -1.22 -6.60 -13.38
C ALA A 65 -1.13 -7.25 -11.99
N ALA A 66 -0.15 -6.87 -11.17
CA ALA A 66 0.02 -7.36 -9.79
C ALA A 66 -1.19 -7.03 -8.90
N HIS A 67 -1.77 -5.84 -9.05
CA HIS A 67 -3.00 -5.47 -8.36
C HIS A 67 -4.17 -6.38 -8.74
N ARG A 68 -4.40 -6.62 -10.05
CA ARG A 68 -5.45 -7.53 -10.54
C ARG A 68 -5.24 -8.97 -10.08
N GLU A 69 -3.99 -9.43 -10.10
CA GLU A 69 -3.61 -10.75 -9.61
C GLU A 69 -3.92 -10.89 -8.12
N THR A 70 -3.61 -9.85 -7.33
CA THR A 70 -3.92 -9.82 -5.88
C THR A 70 -5.42 -9.96 -5.62
N ILE A 71 -6.26 -9.17 -6.31
CA ILE A 71 -7.72 -9.30 -6.18
C ILE A 71 -8.20 -10.69 -6.61
N THR A 72 -7.67 -11.22 -7.71
CA THR A 72 -8.03 -12.55 -8.22
C THR A 72 -7.71 -13.64 -7.19
N ARG A 73 -6.50 -13.59 -6.61
CA ARG A 73 -6.05 -14.52 -5.58
C ARG A 73 -6.88 -14.43 -4.31
N LEU A 74 -7.16 -13.22 -3.83
CA LEU A 74 -7.98 -13.01 -2.64
C LEU A 74 -9.43 -13.49 -2.86
N THR A 75 -9.99 -13.24 -4.04
CA THR A 75 -11.35 -13.69 -4.40
C THR A 75 -11.42 -15.22 -4.52
N ALA A 76 -10.39 -15.85 -5.11
CA ALA A 76 -10.28 -17.30 -5.13
C ALA A 76 -10.23 -17.86 -3.71
N ARG A 77 -9.44 -17.24 -2.82
CA ARG A 77 -9.36 -17.66 -1.41
C ARG A 77 -10.68 -17.47 -0.67
N LEU A 78 -11.35 -16.32 -0.86
CA LEU A 78 -12.67 -16.07 -0.28
C LEU A 78 -13.66 -17.16 -0.69
N ARG A 79 -13.57 -17.63 -1.94
CA ARG A 79 -14.42 -18.73 -2.44
C ARG A 79 -14.09 -20.08 -1.79
N GLU A 80 -12.82 -20.42 -1.67
CA GLU A 80 -12.37 -21.66 -1.02
C GLU A 80 -12.84 -21.75 0.43
N GLU A 81 -12.91 -20.61 1.12
CA GLU A 81 -13.33 -20.50 2.53
C GLU A 81 -14.85 -20.36 2.69
N GLY A 82 -15.63 -20.47 1.61
CA GLY A 82 -17.10 -20.43 1.64
C GLY A 82 -17.71 -19.02 1.65
N GLY A 83 -16.92 -17.95 1.51
CA GLY A 83 -17.41 -16.56 1.48
C GLY A 83 -17.92 -16.06 0.12
N ALA A 84 -18.08 -16.96 -0.87
CA ALA A 84 -18.38 -16.59 -2.26
C ALA A 84 -19.80 -16.07 -2.48
N ASN A 85 -20.75 -16.41 -1.61
CA ASN A 85 -22.16 -16.11 -1.79
C ASN A 85 -22.56 -14.81 -1.07
N PRO A 86 -22.90 -13.73 -1.82
CA PRO A 86 -23.32 -12.46 -1.23
C PRO A 86 -24.55 -12.57 -0.32
N ASP A 87 -25.46 -13.51 -0.58
CA ASP A 87 -26.67 -13.71 0.24
C ASP A 87 -26.34 -14.13 1.68
N GLN A 88 -25.15 -14.69 1.90
CA GLN A 88 -24.69 -15.15 3.21
C GLN A 88 -23.90 -14.08 3.98
N TRP A 89 -23.47 -13.00 3.31
CA TRP A 89 -22.63 -11.97 3.90
C TRP A 89 -23.21 -11.34 5.17
N PRO A 90 -24.53 -11.05 5.27
CA PRO A 90 -25.11 -10.49 6.49
C PRO A 90 -24.99 -11.39 7.72
N SER A 91 -24.76 -12.70 7.52
CA SER A 91 -24.65 -13.71 8.58
C SER A 91 -23.21 -14.13 8.90
N LEU A 92 -22.21 -13.56 8.21
CA LEU A 92 -20.82 -13.89 8.46
C LEU A 92 -20.38 -13.38 9.84
N GLU A 93 -19.84 -14.27 10.65
CA GLU A 93 -19.18 -13.90 11.90
C GLU A 93 -17.87 -13.13 11.62
N GLN A 94 -17.52 -12.23 12.54
CA GLN A 94 -16.25 -11.50 12.45
C GLN A 94 -15.08 -12.48 12.51
N GLY A 95 -14.26 -12.50 11.46
CA GLY A 95 -13.17 -13.45 11.37
C GLY A 95 -12.35 -13.32 10.09
N TYR A 96 -11.73 -14.43 9.70
CA TYR A 96 -10.85 -14.47 8.53
C TYR A 96 -11.60 -14.17 7.22
N ILE A 97 -12.79 -14.75 7.03
CA ILE A 97 -13.61 -14.56 5.82
C ILE A 97 -14.01 -13.09 5.67
N THR A 98 -14.50 -12.45 6.74
CA THR A 98 -14.87 -11.02 6.71
C THR A 98 -13.66 -10.12 6.48
N LYS A 99 -12.46 -10.50 6.95
CA LYS A 99 -11.21 -9.78 6.66
C LYS A 99 -10.80 -9.91 5.19
N LEU A 100 -10.91 -11.09 4.59
CA LEU A 100 -10.67 -11.27 3.16
C LEU A 100 -11.62 -10.40 2.32
N LEU A 101 -12.92 -10.43 2.64
CA LEU A 101 -13.92 -9.62 1.96
C LEU A 101 -13.60 -8.13 2.11
N HIS A 102 -13.29 -7.67 3.33
CA HIS A 102 -12.89 -6.30 3.61
C HIS A 102 -11.67 -5.85 2.79
N THR A 103 -10.60 -6.65 2.73
CA THR A 103 -9.41 -6.33 1.93
C THR A 103 -9.74 -6.27 0.44
N ILE A 104 -10.57 -7.18 -0.09
CA ILE A 104 -11.00 -7.14 -1.49
C ILE A 104 -11.76 -5.85 -1.78
N VAL A 105 -12.72 -5.50 -0.93
CA VAL A 105 -13.52 -4.27 -1.08
C VAL A 105 -12.61 -3.04 -1.08
N HIS A 106 -11.64 -2.96 -0.16
CA HIS A 106 -10.67 -1.85 -0.12
C HIS A 106 -9.82 -1.73 -1.38
N LEU A 107 -9.38 -2.86 -1.94
CA LEU A 107 -8.64 -2.83 -3.19
C LEU A 107 -9.53 -2.41 -4.37
N MET A 108 -10.83 -2.68 -4.32
CA MET A 108 -11.77 -2.35 -5.39
C MET A 108 -12.31 -0.92 -5.31
N ASP A 109 -12.51 -0.38 -4.10
CA ASP A 109 -13.10 0.94 -3.87
C ASP A 109 -12.07 2.08 -3.93
N GLY A 110 -10.77 1.76 -4.03
CA GLY A 110 -9.70 2.76 -4.10
C GLY A 110 -9.18 3.18 -2.74
N PHE A 111 -9.46 2.41 -1.68
CA PHE A 111 -8.93 2.66 -0.36
C PHE A 111 -7.44 2.31 -0.26
N PHE A 112 -6.60 3.31 0.04
CA PHE A 112 -5.19 3.07 0.32
C PHE A 112 -4.98 2.44 1.70
N GLY A 113 -4.42 1.23 1.70
CA GLY A 113 -4.08 0.45 2.88
C GLY A 113 -2.69 -0.16 2.82
N VAL A 114 -2.34 -0.90 3.87
CA VAL A 114 -1.05 -1.63 3.95
C VAL A 114 -0.90 -2.67 2.83
N ASP A 115 -2.01 -3.17 2.29
CA ASP A 115 -2.05 -4.17 1.21
C ASP A 115 -1.92 -3.55 -0.20
N SER A 116 -1.85 -2.22 -0.31
CA SER A 116 -1.89 -1.51 -1.59
C SER A 116 -0.54 -1.48 -2.29
N LEU A 117 -0.23 -2.45 -3.17
CA LEU A 117 1.02 -2.45 -3.92
C LEU A 117 1.18 -1.27 -4.89
N PHE A 118 0.09 -0.82 -5.49
CA PHE A 118 0.05 0.30 -6.43
C PHE A 118 -1.05 1.28 -6.02
N TYR A 119 -0.80 2.58 -6.11
CA TYR A 119 -1.82 3.59 -5.89
C TYR A 119 -1.66 4.79 -6.82
N ASN A 120 -2.78 5.24 -7.36
CA ASN A 120 -2.88 6.40 -8.22
C ASN A 120 -3.40 7.57 -7.39
N LEU A 121 -2.50 8.48 -7.04
CA LEU A 121 -2.79 9.67 -6.24
C LEU A 121 -3.62 10.73 -7.00
N ILE A 122 -3.79 10.57 -8.32
CA ILE A 122 -4.52 11.53 -9.16
C ILE A 122 -6.02 11.23 -9.15
N GLU A 123 -6.37 9.95 -8.99
CA GLU A 123 -7.76 9.46 -9.05
C GLU A 123 -8.17 8.72 -7.77
N ASP A 124 -7.36 8.80 -6.72
CA ASP A 124 -7.56 8.11 -5.43
C ASP A 124 -7.95 6.64 -5.62
N SER A 125 -7.17 5.89 -6.40
CA SER A 125 -7.54 4.52 -6.78
C SER A 125 -6.35 3.58 -7.00
N HIS A 126 -6.61 2.27 -7.05
CA HIS A 126 -5.62 1.26 -7.45
C HIS A 126 -5.57 1.03 -8.98
N GLN A 127 -6.24 1.88 -9.74
CA GLN A 127 -6.39 1.75 -11.18
C GLN A 127 -5.95 3.04 -11.88
N VAL A 128 -5.90 2.98 -13.21
CA VAL A 128 -5.67 4.16 -14.05
C VAL A 128 -6.76 4.18 -15.09
N SER A 129 -7.61 5.20 -15.04
CA SER A 129 -8.71 5.37 -15.99
C SER A 129 -8.18 5.53 -17.41
N TRP A 130 -9.07 5.31 -18.39
CA TRP A 130 -8.72 5.57 -19.78
C TRP A 130 -8.37 7.04 -20.01
N GLN A 131 -9.11 7.96 -19.38
CA GLN A 131 -8.90 9.40 -19.47
C GLN A 131 -7.52 9.80 -18.94
N LEU A 132 -7.10 9.24 -17.80
CA LEU A 132 -5.78 9.49 -17.25
C LEU A 132 -4.68 8.89 -18.14
N ARG A 133 -4.88 7.71 -18.73
CA ARG A 133 -3.93 7.15 -19.71
C ARG A 133 -3.74 8.07 -20.91
N GLU A 134 -4.82 8.63 -21.45
CA GLU A 134 -4.72 9.61 -22.54
C GLU A 134 -3.94 10.86 -22.11
N ARG A 135 -4.22 11.37 -20.91
CA ARG A 135 -3.51 12.54 -20.37
C ARG A 135 -2.01 12.26 -20.19
N ILE A 136 -1.64 11.09 -19.69
CA ILE A 136 -0.24 10.65 -19.56
C ILE A 136 0.42 10.61 -20.94
N ALA A 137 -0.26 10.05 -21.95
CA ALA A 137 0.28 9.98 -23.31
C ALA A 137 0.47 11.36 -23.96
N ARG A 138 -0.39 12.34 -23.63
CA ARG A 138 -0.32 13.71 -24.17
C ARG A 138 0.73 14.59 -23.47
N GLN A 139 0.97 14.38 -22.18
CA GLN A 139 1.87 15.21 -21.35
C GLN A 139 2.74 14.33 -20.44
N PRO A 140 3.56 13.41 -21.00
CA PRO A 140 4.30 12.43 -20.21
C PRO A 140 5.31 13.06 -19.24
N GLU A 141 5.74 14.29 -19.49
CA GLU A 141 6.68 15.03 -18.64
C GLU A 141 6.13 15.36 -17.24
N ARG A 142 4.80 15.31 -17.07
CA ARG A 142 4.10 15.66 -15.82
C ARG A 142 3.85 14.47 -14.90
N TYR A 143 3.97 13.25 -15.39
CA TYR A 143 3.54 12.05 -14.64
C TYR A 143 4.73 11.21 -14.21
N TRP A 144 4.61 10.63 -13.02
CA TRP A 144 5.71 9.97 -12.35
C TRP A 144 5.24 8.72 -11.62
N LEU A 145 6.08 7.70 -11.60
CA LEU A 145 6.00 6.56 -10.69
C LEU A 145 7.07 6.71 -9.61
N VAL A 146 6.67 6.53 -8.37
CA VAL A 146 7.56 6.61 -7.20
C VAL A 146 7.44 5.34 -6.38
N LEU A 147 8.56 4.65 -6.17
CA LEU A 147 8.60 3.54 -5.22
C LEU A 147 8.84 4.08 -3.82
N VAL A 148 7.99 3.66 -2.89
CA VAL A 148 8.12 3.94 -1.48
C VAL A 148 8.37 2.62 -0.77
N ARG A 149 9.43 2.55 0.02
CA ARG A 149 9.79 1.39 0.83
C ARG A 149 9.58 1.69 2.30
N GLN A 150 9.10 0.69 3.04
CA GLN A 150 9.14 0.69 4.49
C GLN A 150 10.38 -0.07 4.98
N PRO A 151 11.41 0.64 5.46
CA PRO A 151 12.54 -0.01 6.08
C PRO A 151 12.11 -0.70 7.38
N PHE A 152 12.49 -1.97 7.55
CA PHE A 152 12.42 -2.64 8.85
C PHE A 152 13.44 -1.98 9.78
N THR A 153 13.00 -1.42 10.89
CA THR A 153 13.91 -1.02 11.98
C THR A 153 13.71 -2.03 13.10
N PHE A 154 14.75 -2.83 13.39
CA PHE A 154 14.75 -3.58 14.65
C PHE A 154 14.79 -2.55 15.78
N TYR A 155 13.76 -2.50 16.61
CA TYR A 155 13.93 -1.95 17.94
C TYR A 155 14.85 -2.91 18.68
N GLN A 156 16.15 -2.59 18.74
CA GLN A 156 17.04 -3.20 19.69
C GLN A 156 16.50 -2.81 21.07
N THR A 157 15.84 -3.74 21.74
CA THR A 157 15.34 -3.55 23.10
C THR A 157 16.54 -3.54 24.04
N ASP A 158 17.23 -2.40 24.10
CA ASP A 158 18.16 -2.12 25.20
C ASP A 158 17.35 -1.96 26.49
N GLY A 159 17.14 -3.09 27.16
CA GLY A 159 16.73 -3.16 28.55
C GLY A 159 15.23 -3.20 28.79
N PHE A 160 14.65 -4.40 28.73
CA PHE A 160 13.66 -4.77 29.74
C PHE A 160 14.37 -4.74 31.11
N ARG A 161 14.45 -3.56 31.73
CA ARG A 161 14.68 -3.50 33.17
C ARG A 161 13.40 -4.00 33.82
N HIS A 162 13.51 -5.13 34.51
CA HIS A 162 12.49 -5.67 35.39
C HIS A 162 11.79 -4.55 36.18
N SER A 163 10.51 -4.31 35.88
CA SER A 163 9.61 -3.67 36.84
C SER A 163 9.24 -4.69 37.92
N PRO A 164 9.10 -4.26 39.18
CA PRO A 164 9.01 -5.16 40.32
C PRO A 164 7.71 -5.97 40.29
N THR A 165 7.83 -7.21 40.73
CA THR A 165 6.79 -8.22 40.93
C THR A 165 5.49 -7.61 41.47
N ILE A 166 4.41 -7.68 40.69
CA ILE A 166 3.05 -7.50 41.20
C ILE A 166 2.78 -8.68 42.13
N ARG A 167 2.74 -8.43 43.45
CA ARG A 167 2.21 -9.40 44.41
C ARG A 167 0.70 -9.45 44.23
N CYS A 168 0.18 -10.59 43.80
CA CYS A 168 -1.23 -10.91 43.97
C CYS A 168 -1.56 -10.90 45.47
N ALA A 169 -2.48 -10.05 45.88
CA ALA A 169 -3.07 -10.12 47.20
C ALA A 169 -4.05 -11.30 47.23
N GLU A 170 -3.75 -12.30 48.05
CA GLU A 170 -4.68 -13.37 48.40
C GLU A 170 -5.82 -12.76 49.23
N THR A 171 -7.02 -12.76 48.65
CA THR A 171 -8.26 -12.49 49.40
C THR A 171 -8.58 -13.70 50.28
N ARG A 172 -8.65 -13.47 51.59
CA ARG A 172 -9.28 -14.36 52.57
C ARG A 172 -10.79 -14.11 52.59
#